data_AF-A0A534U9Z7-F1
#
_entry.id   AF-A0A534U9Z7-F1
#
_cell.length_a   1.000
_cell.length_b   1.000
_cell.length_c   1.000
_cell.angle_alpha   90.00
_cell.angle_beta   90.00
_cell.angle_gamma   90.00
#
_symmetry.space_group_name_H-M   'P 1'
#
loop_
_entity.id
_entity.type
_entity.pdbx_description
1 polymer ?
#
loop_
_entity_poly.entity_id
_entity_poly.type
_entity_poly.pdbx_seq_one_letter_code
_entity_poly.pdbx_strand_id
1 'polypeptide(L)' 'MSLLSLIGLAFISVGEEKLKQIIFVMVSLAVGGLFGDAFIHLLPESFEKLETQLEASLYVLAGIFAFFILEKFLRWRH' A
#
# COMPACT_ATOMS: atom_id res chain seq x y z
N MET A 1 26.33 -13.77 -9.61
CA MET A 1 26.76 -13.39 -8.24
C MET A 1 27.38 -11.99 -8.16
N SER A 2 28.14 -11.52 -9.16
CA SER A 2 28.75 -10.17 -9.14
C SER A 2 27.76 -9.00 -9.28
N LEU A 3 26.69 -9.16 -10.07
CA LEU A 3 25.65 -8.12 -10.24
C LEU A 3 24.96 -7.72 -8.93
N LEU A 4 24.65 -8.70 -8.06
CA LEU A 4 24.09 -8.45 -6.73
C LEU A 4 25.07 -7.68 -5.83
N SER A 5 26.36 -8.01 -5.91
CA SER A 5 27.40 -7.28 -5.18
C SER A 5 27.58 -5.84 -5.68
N LEU A 6 27.47 -5.60 -6.99
CA LEU A 6 27.54 -4.26 -7.60
C LEU A 6 26.33 -3.40 -7.20
N ILE A 7 25.13 -3.98 -7.19
CA ILE A 7 23.90 -3.29 -6.77
C ILE A 7 23.98 -2.93 -5.28
N GLY A 8 24.44 -3.86 -4.43
CA GLY A 8 24.65 -3.60 -3.00
C GLY A 8 25.68 -2.49 -2.74
N LEU A 9 26.80 -2.49 -3.47
CA LEU A 9 27.82 -1.45 -3.36
C LEU A 9 27.28 -0.09 -3.83
N ALA A 10 26.51 -0.05 -4.92
CA ALA A 10 25.87 1.16 -5.42
C ALA A 10 24.85 1.71 -4.40
N PHE A 11 24.06 0.85 -3.76
CA PHE A 11 23.11 1.24 -2.72
C PHE A 11 23.79 1.83 -1.49
N ILE A 12 24.91 1.24 -1.04
CA ILE A 12 25.69 1.77 0.10
C ILE A 12 26.39 3.08 -0.28
N SER A 13 26.81 3.23 -1.55
CA SER A 13 27.45 4.45 -2.05
C SER A 13 26.47 5.63 -2.18
N VAL A 14 25.17 5.37 -2.28
CA VAL A 14 24.12 6.39 -2.24
C VAL A 14 23.82 6.68 -0.77
N GLY A 15 24.35 7.79 -0.25
CA GLY A 15 24.26 8.13 1.18
C GLY A 15 22.84 8.00 1.76
N GLU A 16 22.77 7.57 3.03
CA GLU A 16 21.52 7.20 3.72
C GLU A 16 20.40 8.23 3.59
N GLU A 17 20.73 9.52 3.60
CA GLU A 17 19.77 10.62 3.48
C GLU A 17 19.07 10.62 2.11
N LYS A 18 19.83 10.46 1.02
CA LYS A 18 19.27 10.38 -0.34
C LYS A 18 18.45 9.11 -0.52
N LEU A 19 18.92 8.00 0.05
CA LEU A 19 18.20 6.74 -0.03
C LEU A 19 16.84 6.83 0.68
N LYS A 20 16.80 7.41 1.89
CA LYS A 20 15.54 7.66 2.61
C LYS A 20 14.59 8.54 1.80
N GLN A 21 15.09 9.59 1.16
CA GLN A 21 14.26 10.48 0.33
C GLN A 21 13.69 9.75 -0.89
N ILE A 22 14.50 8.96 -1.60
CA ILE A 22 14.04 8.17 -2.76
C ILE A 22 13.00 7.14 -2.32
N ILE A 23 13.26 6.40 -1.23
CA ILE A 23 12.30 5.45 -0.68
C ILE A 23 10.99 6.16 -0.31
N PHE A 24 11.07 7.31 0.34
CA PHE A 24 9.88 8.08 0.71
C PHE A 24 9.05 8.48 -0.52
N VAL A 25 9.69 8.95 -1.60
CA VAL A 25 9.01 9.30 -2.86
C VAL A 25 8.43 8.07 -3.56
N MET A 26 9.15 6.95 -3.58
CA MET A 26 8.66 5.70 -4.18
C MET A 26 7.46 5.14 -3.39
N VAL A 27 7.53 5.18 -2.06
CA VAL A 27 6.43 4.74 -1.19
C VAL A 27 5.23 5.66 -1.34
N SER A 28 5.43 6.99 -1.35
CA SER A 28 4.31 7.93 -1.53
C SER A 28 3.66 7.76 -2.91
N LEU A 29 4.44 7.52 -3.97
CA LEU A 29 3.94 7.22 -5.30
C LEU A 29 3.16 5.89 -5.33
N ALA A 30 3.69 4.82 -4.72
CA ALA A 30 3.03 3.52 -4.68
C ALA A 30 1.72 3.57 -3.89
N VAL A 31 1.73 4.23 -2.72
CA VAL A 31 0.53 4.43 -1.89
C VAL A 31 -0.48 5.30 -2.63
N GLY A 32 -0.04 6.37 -3.30
CA GLY A 32 -0.91 7.23 -4.12
C GLY A 32 -1.53 6.48 -5.30
N GLY A 33 -0.75 5.65 -6.01
CA GLY A 33 -1.25 4.81 -7.10
C GLY A 33 -2.25 3.77 -6.63
N LEU A 34 -2.00 3.10 -5.51
CA LEU A 34 -2.91 2.13 -4.91
C LEU A 34 -4.24 2.78 -4.48
N PHE A 35 -4.17 3.95 -3.83
CA PHE A 35 -5.39 4.70 -3.47
C PHE A 35 -6.13 5.21 -4.71
N GLY A 36 -5.41 5.66 -5.74
CA GLY A 36 -6.01 6.05 -7.01
C GLY A 36 -6.77 4.90 -7.67
N ASP A 37 -6.15 3.72 -7.77
CA ASP A 37 -6.78 2.51 -8.30
C ASP A 37 -8.01 2.11 -7.48
N ALA A 38 -7.87 2.08 -6.15
CA ALA A 38 -8.95 1.72 -5.24
C ALA A 38 -10.15 2.68 -5.35
N PHE A 39 -9.94 3.99 -5.31
CA PHE A 39 -11.04 4.97 -5.30
C PHE A 39 -11.61 5.29 -6.67
N ILE A 40 -10.80 5.28 -7.73
CA ILE A 40 -11.23 5.69 -9.07
C ILE A 40 -11.77 4.52 -9.88
N HIS A 41 -11.25 3.30 -9.67
CA HIS A 41 -11.69 2.11 -10.41
C HIS A 41 -12.45 1.14 -9.50
N LEU A 42 -11.81 0.57 -8.48
CA LEU A 42 -12.39 -0.55 -7.72
C LEU A 42 -13.66 -0.18 -6.94
N LEU A 43 -13.68 1.00 -6.30
CA LEU A 43 -14.80 1.45 -5.50
C LEU A 43 -16.06 1.74 -6.35
N PRO A 44 -16.01 2.57 -7.41
CA PRO A 44 -17.17 2.79 -8.27
C PRO A 44 -17.59 1.51 -9.00
N GLU A 45 -16.64 0.69 -9.46
CA GLU A 45 -16.94 -0.61 -10.09
C GLU A 45 -17.71 -1.54 -9.13
N SER A 46 -17.37 -1.53 -7.83
CA SER A 46 -18.10 -2.29 -6.81
C SER A 46 -19.53 -1.76 -6.65
N PHE A 47 -19.74 -0.45 -6.70
CA PHE A 47 -21.09 0.13 -6.65
C PHE A 47 -21.92 -0.15 -7.90
N GLU A 48 -21.28 -0.32 -9.07
CA GLU A 48 -21.97 -0.70 -10.31
C GLU A 48 -22.27 -2.20 -10.41
N LYS A 49 -21.38 -3.05 -9.90
CA LYS A 49 -21.51 -4.52 -10.00
C LYS A 49 -22.41 -5.15 -8.95
N LEU A 50 -22.51 -4.56 -7.75
CA LEU A 50 -23.38 -5.09 -6.71
C LEU A 50 -24.81 -4.58 -6.89
N GLU A 51 -25.79 -5.47 -6.69
CA GLU A 51 -27.22 -5.15 -6.88
C GLU A 51 -27.71 -4.05 -5.93
N THR A 52 -27.10 -3.96 -4.74
CA THR A 52 -27.47 -2.97 -3.73
C THR A 52 -26.26 -2.18 -3.25
N GLN A 53 -26.34 -0.85 -3.28
CA GLN A 53 -25.31 0.08 -2.79
C GLN A 53 -24.92 -0.18 -1.31
N LEU A 54 -25.86 -0.72 -0.54
CA LEU A 54 -25.67 -1.09 0.86
C LEU A 54 -24.67 -2.25 1.02
N GLU A 55 -24.69 -3.24 0.12
CA GLU A 55 -23.75 -4.37 0.17
C GLU A 55 -22.32 -3.92 -0.11
N ALA A 56 -22.12 -3.10 -1.15
CA ALA A 56 -20.80 -2.54 -1.47
C ALA A 56 -20.24 -1.71 -0.29
N SER A 57 -21.08 -0.88 0.33
CA SER A 57 -20.72 -0.12 1.53
C SER A 57 -20.37 -1.03 2.72
N LEU A 58 -21.10 -2.13 2.91
CA LEU A 58 -20.82 -3.11 3.97
C LEU A 58 -19.49 -3.84 3.74
N TYR A 59 -19.16 -4.23 2.51
CA TYR A 59 -17.88 -4.86 2.20
C TYR A 59 -16.69 -3.90 2.40
N VAL A 60 -16.83 -2.63 1.99
CA VAL A 60 -15.81 -1.60 2.26
C VAL A 60 -15.60 -1.44 3.76
N LEU A 61 -16.68 -1.32 4.52
CA LEU A 61 -16.62 -1.20 5.97
C LEU A 61 -16.00 -2.45 6.62
N ALA A 62 -16.39 -3.64 6.17
CA ALA A 62 -15.82 -4.91 6.63
C ALA A 62 -14.31 -5.00 6.35
N GLY A 63 -13.86 -4.53 5.18
CA GLY A 63 -12.44 -4.44 4.83
C GLY A 63 -11.67 -3.51 5.78
N ILE A 64 -12.22 -2.33 6.07
CA ILE A 64 -11.64 -1.38 7.03
C ILE A 64 -11.55 -2.02 8.43
N PHE A 65 -12.62 -2.66 8.91
CA PHE A 65 -12.63 -3.35 10.20
C PHE A 65 -11.63 -4.51 10.25
N ALA A 66 -11.53 -5.32 9.19
CA ALA A 66 -10.55 -6.40 9.10
C ALA A 66 -9.11 -5.86 9.20
N PHE A 67 -8.82 -4.75 8.50
CA PHE A 67 -7.51 -4.10 8.56
C PHE A 67 -7.21 -3.53 9.95
N PHE A 68 -8.22 -2.94 10.61
CA PHE A 68 -8.09 -2.44 11.98
C PHE A 68 -7.79 -3.56 12.99
N ILE A 69 -8.46 -4.71 12.84
CA ILE A 69 -8.19 -5.90 13.66
C ILE A 69 -6.76 -6.39 13.40
N LEU A 70 -6.35 -6.51 12.14
CA LEU A 70 -5.00 -6.93 11.76
C LEU A 70 -3.94 -5.99 12.35
N GLU A 71 -4.13 -4.68 12.26
CA GLU A 71 -3.24 -3.68 12.82
C GLU A 71 -3.12 -3.81 14.34
N LYS A 72 -4.24 -4.08 15.03
CA LYS A 72 -4.25 -4.33 16.48
C LYS A 72 -3.48 -5.60 16.83
N PHE A 73 -3.63 -6.68 16.08
CA PHE A 73 -2.84 -7.90 16.27
C PHE A 73 -1.35 -7.70 16.02
N LEU A 74 -0.98 -6.96 14.96
CA LEU A 74 0.41 -6.66 14.64
C LEU A 74 1.09 -5.85 15.74
N ARG A 75 0.41 -4.80 16.24
CA ARG A 75 0.90 -3.98 17.35
C ARG A 75 0.92 -4.72 18.68
N TRP A 76 0.07 -5.72 18.88
CA TRP A 76 0.02 -6.46 20.14
C TRP A 76 1.26 -7.35 20.37
N ARG A 77 2.05 -7.61 19.33
CA ARG A 77 3.31 -8.34 19.42
C ARG A 77 4.54 -7.43 19.56
N HIS A 78 4.33 -6.13 19.78
CA HIS A 78 5.39 -5.15 20.00
C HIS A 78 5.28 -4.47 21.36
#